data_AF-A0A382BK07-F1
#
_entry.id   AF-A0A382BK07-F1
#
_cell.length_a   1.000
_cell.length_b   1.000
_cell.length_c   1.000
_cell.angle_alpha   90.00
_cell.angle_beta   90.00
_cell.angle_gamma   90.00
#
_symmetry.space_group_name_H-M   'P 1'
#
loop_
_entity.id
_entity.type
_entity.pdbx_description
1 polymer ?
#
loop_
_entity_poly.entity_id
_entity_poly.type
_entity_poly.pdbx_seq_one_letter_code
_entity_poly.pdbx_strand_id
1 'polypeptide(L)' 'MRRNILHAGAGNLKYEIREIVGAAHEIEALGQEITWENIGDPVQKGEVPPDWIRDIVSGLIDEPDSWA' A
#
# COMPACT_ATOMS: atom_id res chain seq x y z
N MET A 1 -24.73 11.30 -18.02
CA MET A 1 -23.43 11.99 -17.88
C MET A 1 -22.81 11.57 -16.55
N ARG A 2 -21.57 11.04 -16.54
CA ARG A 2 -20.88 10.67 -15.28
C ARG A 2 -20.40 11.93 -14.57
N ARG A 3 -20.66 12.04 -13.26
CA ARG A 3 -20.14 13.13 -12.43
C ARG A 3 -18.64 12.95 -12.28
N ASN A 4 -17.86 14.02 -12.46
CA ASN A 4 -16.44 13.97 -12.14
C ASN A 4 -16.30 13.79 -10.62
N ILE A 5 -15.66 12.71 -10.20
CA ILE A 5 -15.43 12.36 -8.80
C ILE A 5 -14.12 12.96 -8.26
N LEU A 6 -13.25 13.44 -9.15
CA LEU A 6 -11.98 14.05 -8.76
C LEU A 6 -12.19 15.53 -8.42
N HIS A 7 -11.70 15.92 -7.25
CA HIS A 7 -11.64 17.32 -6.86
C HIS A 7 -10.67 18.08 -7.77
N ALA A 8 -10.97 19.34 -8.07
CA ALA A 8 -10.18 20.16 -9.00
C ALA A 8 -8.69 20.29 -8.58
N GLY A 9 -8.41 20.24 -7.28
CA GLY A 9 -7.05 20.28 -6.73
C GLY A 9 -6.32 18.94 -6.65
N ALA A 10 -6.93 17.82 -7.05
CA ALA A 10 -6.34 16.49 -6.88
C ALA A 10 -4.97 16.34 -7.59
N GLY A 11 -4.76 17.03 -8.71
CA GLY A 11 -3.49 17.01 -9.44
C GLY A 11 -2.32 17.68 -8.71
N ASN A 12 -2.60 18.46 -7.66
CA ASN A 12 -1.57 19.12 -6.85
C ASN A 12 -1.09 18.25 -5.68
N LEU A 13 -1.75 17.12 -5.42
CA LEU A 13 -1.32 16.19 -4.36
C LEU A 13 -0.10 15.42 -4.86
N LYS A 14 1.02 15.64 -4.18
CA LYS A 14 2.27 14.91 -4.40
C LYS A 14 2.50 13.94 -3.25
N TYR A 15 3.06 12.78 -3.58
CA TYR A 15 3.39 11.74 -2.61
C TYR A 15 4.78 11.22 -2.89
N GLU A 16 5.74 12.10 -2.62
CA GLU A 16 7.13 12.05 -3.07
C GLU A 16 7.83 10.76 -2.61
N ILE A 17 7.52 10.26 -1.41
CA ILE A 17 8.08 9.01 -0.87
C ILE A 17 7.73 7.77 -1.72
N ARG A 18 6.62 7.83 -2.49
CA ARG A 18 6.25 6.80 -3.46
C ARG A 18 6.59 7.19 -4.90
N GLU A 19 6.71 8.47 -5.22
CA GLU A 19 7.14 8.88 -6.56
C GLU A 19 8.55 8.38 -6.89
N ILE A 20 9.47 8.36 -5.92
CA ILE A 20 10.84 7.84 -6.12
C ILE A 20 10.90 6.35 -6.46
N VAL A 21 9.85 5.57 -6.16
CA VAL A 21 9.78 4.14 -6.45
C VAL A 21 9.79 3.88 -7.96
N GLY A 22 9.15 4.76 -8.75
CA GLY A 22 9.15 4.64 -10.21
C GLY A 22 10.56 4.73 -10.80
N ALA A 23 11.33 5.73 -10.37
CA ALA A 23 12.72 5.89 -10.79
C ALA A 23 13.61 4.72 -10.34
N ALA A 24 13.40 4.20 -9.12
CA ALA A 24 14.13 3.05 -8.62
C ALA A 24 13.84 1.78 -9.45
N HIS A 25 12.60 1.55 -9.90
CA HIS A 25 12.30 0.44 -10.82
C HIS A 25 12.96 0.58 -12.19
N GLU A 26 13.09 1.79 -12.72
CA GLU A 26 13.85 2.03 -13.95
C GLU A 26 15.32 1.64 -13.77
N ILE A 27 15.91 1.91 -12.59
CA ILE A 27 17.27 1.52 -12.23
C ILE A 27 17.40 -0.01 -12.05
N GLU A 28 16.45 -0.67 -11.37
CA GLU A 28 16.42 -2.14 -11.26
C GLU A 28 16.38 -2.81 -12.63
N ALA A 29 15.60 -2.27 -13.57
CA ALA A 29 15.49 -2.81 -14.93
C ALA A 29 16.81 -2.77 -15.71
N LEU A 30 17.77 -1.94 -15.30
CA LEU A 30 19.13 -1.88 -15.84
C LEU A 30 20.09 -2.89 -15.18
N GLY A 31 19.60 -3.71 -14.23
CA GLY A 31 20.35 -4.76 -13.55
C GLY A 31 21.01 -4.32 -12.24
N GLN A 32 20.70 -3.12 -11.74
CA GLN A 32 21.20 -2.65 -10.46
C GLN A 32 20.31 -3.18 -9.32
N GLU A 33 20.94 -3.77 -8.30
CA GLU A 33 20.23 -4.14 -7.09
C GLU A 33 19.83 -2.90 -6.28
N ILE A 34 18.59 -2.85 -5.81
CA ILE A 34 18.04 -1.77 -4.99
C ILE A 34 17.70 -2.27 -3.59
N THR A 35 18.14 -1.53 -2.58
CA THR A 35 17.72 -1.72 -1.19
C THR A 35 16.60 -0.74 -0.86
N TRP A 36 15.43 -1.26 -0.49
CA TRP A 36 14.22 -0.47 -0.25
C TRP A 36 14.11 0.00 1.21
N GLU A 37 14.47 1.25 1.48
CA GLU A 37 14.39 1.90 2.80
C GLU A 37 13.45 3.13 2.83
N ASN A 38 12.74 3.38 1.72
CA ASN A 38 11.86 4.55 1.60
C ASN A 38 10.47 4.35 2.24
N ILE A 39 10.03 3.11 2.45
CA ILE A 39 8.74 2.78 3.07
C ILE A 39 8.98 2.01 4.36
N GLY A 40 8.55 2.59 5.49
CA GLY A 40 8.59 1.96 6.80
C GLY A 40 7.44 0.96 7.01
N ASP A 41 7.29 -0.02 6.13
CA ASP A 41 6.31 -1.11 6.31
C ASP A 41 6.93 -2.20 7.21
N PRO A 42 6.51 -2.33 8.48
CA PRO A 42 7.09 -3.29 9.40
C PRO A 42 6.92 -4.74 8.93
N VAL A 43 5.85 -5.04 8.18
CA VAL A 43 5.60 -6.40 7.66
C VAL A 43 6.64 -6.77 6.62
N GLN A 44 6.99 -5.85 5.71
CA GLN A 44 8.09 -6.07 4.77
C GLN A 44 9.46 -6.13 5.44
N LYS A 45 9.57 -5.63 6.68
CA LYS A 45 10.78 -5.70 7.50
C LYS A 45 10.80 -6.91 8.44
N GLY A 46 9.84 -7.83 8.32
CA GLY A 46 9.82 -9.11 9.03
C GLY A 46 8.96 -9.15 10.29
N GLU A 47 8.28 -8.05 10.63
CA GLU A 47 7.31 -8.06 11.72
C GLU A 47 6.05 -8.82 11.32
N VAL A 48 5.53 -9.60 12.25
CA VAL A 48 4.31 -10.38 12.06
C VAL A 48 3.22 -9.77 12.94
N PRO A 49 2.02 -9.47 12.40
CA PRO A 49 0.91 -9.01 13.23
C PRO A 49 0.68 -9.97 14.42
N PRO A 50 0.26 -9.51 15.59
CA PRO A 50 -0.10 -10.40 16.69
C PRO A 50 -1.26 -11.35 16.33
N ASP A 51 -1.28 -12.54 16.94
CA ASP A 51 -2.32 -13.56 16.68
C ASP A 51 -3.73 -13.01 16.89
N TRP A 52 -3.96 -12.28 17.99
CA TRP A 52 -5.29 -11.75 18.31
C TRP A 52 -5.84 -10.82 17.22
N ILE A 53 -4.98 -10.09 16.49
CA ILE A 53 -5.44 -9.24 15.37
C ILE A 53 -5.91 -10.13 14.22
N ARG A 54 -5.12 -11.16 13.88
CA ARG A 54 -5.49 -12.12 12.83
C ARG A 54 -6.78 -12.85 13.17
N ASP A 55 -6.95 -13.26 14.42
CA ASP A 55 -8.10 -14.01 14.87
C ASP A 55 -9.38 -13.16 14.78
N ILE A 56 -9.33 -11.90 15.24
CA ILE A 56 -10.47 -10.99 15.12
C ILE A 56 -10.83 -10.74 13.66
N VAL A 57 -9.85 -10.40 12.81
CA VAL A 57 -10.11 -10.11 11.39
C VAL A 57 -10.67 -11.34 10.67
N SER A 58 -10.13 -12.53 10.95
CA SER A 58 -10.61 -13.78 10.36
C SER A 58 -12.02 -14.11 10.83
N GLY A 59 -12.31 -13.97 12.13
CA GLY A 59 -13.64 -14.20 12.67
C GLY A 59 -14.70 -13.27 12.08
N LEU A 60 -14.37 -12.00 11.88
CA LEU A 60 -15.28 -11.03 11.24
C LEU A 60 -15.64 -11.45 9.80
N ILE A 61 -14.69 -12.02 9.05
CA ILE A 61 -14.94 -12.49 7.68
C ILE A 61 -15.96 -13.65 7.66
N ASP A 62 -16.02 -14.47 8.70
CA ASP A 62 -16.94 -15.61 8.79
C ASP A 62 -18.38 -15.20 9.16
N GLU A 63 -18.60 -13.97 9.62
CA GLU A 63 -19.94 -13.49 9.96
C GLU A 63 -20.80 -13.33 8.68
N PRO A 64 -22.04 -13.86 8.64
CA PRO A 64 -22.90 -13.75 7.46
C PRO A 64 -23.14 -12.31 6.99
N ASP A 65 -23.22 -11.37 7.94
CA ASP A 65 -23.46 -9.95 7.67
C ASP A 65 -22.29 -9.29 6.93
N SER A 66 -21.08 -9.86 7.00
CA SER A 66 -19.91 -9.38 6.24
C SER A 66 -20.06 -9.57 4.72
N TRP A 67 -21.05 -10.39 4.30
CA TRP A 67 -21.34 -10.70 2.90
C TRP A 67 -22.69 -10.18 2.41
N ALA A 68 -23.40 -9.40 3.25
CA ALA A 68 -24.71 -8.83 2.94
C ALA A 68 -24.65 -7.59 2.04
#